data_AF-A0A327U4F2-F1
#
_entry.id   AF-A0A327U4F2-F1
#
_cell.length_a   1.000
_cell.length_b   1.000
_cell.length_c   1.000
_cell.angle_alpha   90.00
_cell.angle_beta   90.00
_cell.angle_gamma   90.00
#
_symmetry.space_group_name_H-M   'P 1'
#
loop_
_entity.id
_entity.type
_entity.pdbx_description
1 polymer ?
#
loop_
_entity_poly.entity_id
_entity_poly.type
_entity_poly.pdbx_seq_one_letter_code
_entity_poly.pdbx_strand_id
1 'polypeptide(L)'
;MSDDDAPDNVVSIFDKMEQAEGRLRMIELWEAVYVQQKQSLTDERTAASLHVAVDVMTLLLNGAAATGMITESQRDRLLAIFQIGHLAADEFQK
;
A
#
# COMPACT_ATOMS: atom_id res chain seq x y z
N MET A 1 27.74 -16.37 -0.52
CA MET A 1 27.82 -15.38 0.56
C MET A 1 28.64 -14.22 0.06
N SER A 2 28.04 -13.02 0.08
CA SER A 2 28.64 -11.73 0.43
C SER A 2 27.50 -10.73 0.37
N ASP A 3 26.83 -10.55 1.52
CA ASP A 3 26.11 -9.33 1.88
C ASP A 3 27.13 -8.20 2.14
N ASP A 4 26.66 -6.95 2.20
CA ASP A 4 27.35 -5.71 2.65
C ASP A 4 27.72 -4.67 1.58
N ASP A 5 26.73 -4.15 0.85
CA ASP A 5 26.81 -2.79 0.28
C ASP A 5 25.46 -2.05 0.34
N ALA A 6 24.58 -2.43 1.26
CA ALA A 6 23.40 -1.64 1.59
C ALA A 6 23.75 -0.72 2.78
N PRO A 7 23.54 0.60 2.70
CA PRO A 7 23.75 1.48 3.84
C PRO A 7 22.86 1.03 5.01
N ASP A 8 23.47 0.76 6.17
CA ASP A 8 22.91 0.25 7.44
C ASP A 8 21.68 0.99 8.00
N ASN A 9 21.25 2.05 7.31
CA ASN A 9 20.22 2.99 7.75
C ASN A 9 18.92 2.83 6.95
N VAL A 10 18.92 2.03 5.88
CA VAL A 10 17.74 1.76 5.08
C VAL A 10 17.06 0.52 5.63
N VAL A 11 16.29 0.72 6.69
CA VAL A 11 15.25 -0.25 7.01
C VAL A 11 14.32 -0.30 5.80
N SER A 12 14.40 -1.40 5.06
CA SER A 12 13.46 -1.70 3.99
C SER A 12 12.04 -1.55 4.54
N ILE A 13 11.27 -0.60 4.02
CA ILE A 13 9.86 -0.42 4.38
C ILE A 13 9.12 -1.77 4.25
N PHE A 14 9.58 -2.63 3.35
CA PHE A 14 9.08 -3.98 3.11
C PHE A 14 9.31 -4.97 4.27
N ASP A 15 10.39 -4.86 5.04
CA ASP A 15 10.64 -5.76 6.18
C ASP A 15 9.82 -5.37 7.42
N LYS A 16 9.39 -4.10 7.50
CA LYS A 16 8.48 -3.60 8.54
C LYS A 16 6.99 -3.70 8.16
N MET A 17 6.67 -3.86 6.88
CA MET A 17 5.29 -3.99 6.39
C MET A 17 4.54 -5.21 6.95
N GLU A 18 5.26 -6.28 7.31
CA GLU A 18 4.65 -7.47 7.93
C GLU A 18 4.31 -7.27 9.42
N GLN A 19 4.91 -6.27 10.07
CA GLN A 19 4.70 -5.97 11.49
C GLN A 19 3.47 -5.06 11.68
N ALA A 20 2.69 -5.30 12.74
CA ALA A 20 1.46 -4.56 13.03
C ALA A 20 1.67 -3.02 13.07
N GLU A 21 2.83 -2.57 13.55
CA GLU A 21 3.23 -1.16 13.58
C GLU A 21 3.43 -0.56 12.18
N GLY A 22 3.99 -1.33 11.24
CA GLY A 22 4.14 -0.91 9.85
C GLY A 22 2.79 -0.74 9.13
N ARG A 23 1.82 -1.59 9.45
CA ARG A 23 0.45 -1.48 8.89
C ARG A 23 -0.28 -0.24 9.39
N LEU A 24 -0.23 0.05 10.69
CA LEU A 24 -0.84 1.25 11.26
C LEU A 24 -0.26 2.53 10.64
N ARG A 25 1.06 2.62 10.54
CA ARG A 25 1.72 3.76 9.91
C ARG A 25 1.33 3.94 8.43
N MET A 26 1.10 2.85 7.72
CA MET A 26 0.63 2.89 6.34
C MET A 26 -0.83 3.35 6.21
N ILE A 27 -1.70 3.00 7.16
CA ILE A 27 -3.08 3.54 7.23
C ILE A 27 -3.04 5.07 7.39
N GLU A 28 -2.22 5.57 8.31
CA GLU A 28 -2.07 7.01 8.54
C GLU A 28 -1.49 7.73 7.31
N LEU A 29 -0.57 7.09 6.57
CA LEU A 29 -0.04 7.64 5.33
C LEU A 29 -1.10 7.76 4.24
N TRP A 30 -2.04 6.82 4.14
CA TRP A 30 -3.18 6.93 3.22
C TRP A 30 -4.02 8.17 3.54
N GLU A 31 -4.39 8.37 4.81
CA GLU A 31 -5.14 9.57 5.20
C GLU A 31 -4.35 10.85 4.90
N ALA A 32 -3.06 10.88 5.22
CA ALA A 32 -2.21 12.05 4.95
C ALA A 32 -2.19 12.43 3.46
N VAL A 33 -2.18 11.45 2.54
CA VAL A 33 -2.22 11.69 1.08
C VAL A 33 -3.54 12.32 0.65
N TYR A 34 -4.67 11.90 1.22
CA TYR A 34 -5.98 12.48 0.92
C TYR A 34 -6.14 13.88 1.54
N VAL A 35 -5.66 14.08 2.77
CA VAL A 35 -5.67 15.38 3.45
C VAL A 35 -4.86 16.43 2.67
N GLN A 36 -3.72 16.06 2.09
CA GLN A 36 -2.95 16.94 1.20
C GLN A 36 -3.76 17.38 -0.03
N GLN A 37 -4.71 16.57 -0.48
CA GLN A 37 -5.62 16.85 -1.59
C GLN A 37 -6.92 17.53 -1.12
N LYS A 38 -7.00 17.96 0.14
CA LYS A 38 -8.19 18.56 0.78
C LYS A 38 -9.40 17.61 0.83
N GLN A 39 -9.13 16.31 0.92
CA GLN A 39 -10.11 15.24 1.11
C GLN A 39 -9.80 14.51 2.43
N SER A 40 -10.72 13.69 2.94
CA SER A 40 -10.46 12.86 4.11
C SER A 40 -11.14 11.51 3.92
N LEU A 41 -10.49 10.44 4.35
CA LEU A 41 -11.07 9.10 4.35
C LEU A 41 -12.17 8.94 5.39
N THR A 42 -12.44 9.95 6.22
CA THR A 42 -13.66 10.03 7.05
C THR A 42 -14.91 10.37 6.22
N ASP A 43 -14.75 10.94 5.01
CA ASP A 43 -15.84 11.13 4.07
C ASP A 43 -16.10 9.84 3.28
N GLU A 44 -17.34 9.34 3.33
CA GLU A 44 -17.75 8.06 2.72
C GLU A 44 -17.42 8.00 1.22
N ARG A 45 -17.63 9.10 0.49
CA ARG A 45 -17.35 9.15 -0.94
C ARG A 45 -15.86 9.04 -1.23
N THR A 46 -15.03 9.66 -0.40
CA THR A 46 -13.58 9.60 -0.51
C THR A 46 -13.07 8.20 -0.17
N ALA A 47 -13.58 7.57 0.89
CA ALA A 47 -13.27 6.19 1.24
C ALA A 47 -13.65 5.20 0.12
N ALA A 48 -14.87 5.31 -0.42
CA ALA A 48 -15.32 4.50 -1.55
C ALA A 48 -14.46 4.71 -2.80
N SER A 49 -14.00 5.95 -3.05
CA SER A 49 -13.08 6.23 -4.14
C SER A 49 -11.73 5.53 -3.94
N LEU A 50 -11.22 5.43 -2.71
CA LEU A 50 -9.99 4.70 -2.42
C LEU A 50 -10.16 3.20 -2.67
N HIS A 51 -11.28 2.60 -2.23
CA HIS A 51 -11.57 1.19 -2.52
C HIS A 51 -11.50 0.88 -4.03
N VAL A 52 -12.20 1.67 -4.85
CA VAL A 52 -12.21 1.47 -6.30
C VAL A 52 -10.80 1.63 -6.89
N ALA A 53 -10.03 2.61 -6.42
CA ALA A 53 -8.66 2.82 -6.89
C ALA A 53 -7.76 1.60 -6.58
N VAL A 54 -7.88 1.05 -5.36
CA VAL A 54 -7.14 -0.15 -4.95
C VAL A 54 -7.52 -1.36 -5.82
N ASP A 55 -8.81 -1.60 -6.06
CA ASP A 55 -9.28 -2.70 -6.92
C ASP A 55 -8.72 -2.61 -8.35
N VAL A 56 -8.74 -1.40 -8.94
CA VAL A 56 -8.18 -1.15 -10.26
C VAL A 56 -6.68 -1.43 -10.27
N MET A 57 -5.94 -0.97 -9.26
CA MET A 57 -4.50 -1.22 -9.15
C MET A 57 -4.19 -2.70 -8.98
N THR A 58 -5.00 -3.44 -8.21
CA THR A 58 -4.87 -4.89 -8.07
C THR A 58 -5.03 -5.60 -9.42
N LEU A 59 -6.02 -5.21 -10.22
CA LEU A 59 -6.20 -5.76 -11.57
C LEU A 59 -4.98 -5.50 -12.46
N LEU A 60 -4.45 -4.28 -12.46
CA LEU A 60 -3.29 -3.90 -13.27
C LEU A 60 -2.02 -4.65 -12.87
N LEU A 61 -1.77 -4.82 -11.58
CA LEU A 61 -0.61 -5.56 -11.06
C LEU A 61 -0.68 -7.05 -11.43
N ASN A 62 -1.86 -7.64 -11.33
CA ASN A 62 -2.08 -9.02 -11.77
C ASN A 62 -1.82 -9.17 -13.27
N GLY A 63 -2.32 -8.23 -14.08
CA GLY A 63 -2.07 -8.21 -15.53
C GLY A 63 -0.57 -8.06 -15.86
N ALA A 64 0.14 -7.16 -15.19
CA ALA A 64 1.56 -6.93 -15.40
C ALA A 64 2.42 -8.16 -15.04
N ALA A 65 2.04 -8.91 -14.00
CA ALA A 65 2.69 -10.18 -13.67
C ALA A 65 2.41 -11.25 -14.74
N ALA A 66 1.17 -11.35 -15.20
CA ALA A 66 0.77 -12.33 -16.22
C ALA A 66 1.45 -12.11 -17.57
N THR A 67 1.81 -10.86 -17.92
CA THR A 67 2.57 -10.54 -19.14
C THR A 67 4.09 -10.57 -18.94
N GLY A 68 4.57 -10.86 -17.72
CA GLY A 68 5.99 -10.90 -17.39
C GLY A 68 6.67 -9.53 -17.29
N MET A 69 5.90 -8.44 -17.23
CA MET A 69 6.46 -7.08 -17.04
C MET A 69 7.03 -6.88 -15.64
N ILE A 70 6.47 -7.57 -14.65
CA ILE A 70 6.99 -7.65 -13.28
C ILE A 70 7.02 -9.12 -12.84
N THR A 71 7.86 -9.43 -11.84
CA THR A 71 7.86 -10.76 -11.22
C THR A 71 6.66 -10.94 -10.30
N GLU A 72 6.27 -12.19 -10.03
CA GLU A 72 5.22 -12.50 -9.05
C GLU A 72 5.55 -11.96 -7.65
N SER A 73 6.83 -12.02 -7.25
CA SER A 73 7.28 -11.45 -5.98
C SER A 73 7.13 -9.93 -5.92
N GLN A 74 7.40 -9.22 -7.02
CA GLN A 74 7.16 -7.77 -7.10
C GLN A 74 5.67 -7.45 -7.02
N ARG A 75 4.82 -8.22 -7.72
CA ARG A 75 3.35 -8.10 -7.64
C ARG A 75 2.88 -8.26 -6.19
N ASP A 76 3.28 -9.31 -5.51
CA ASP A 76 2.80 -9.63 -4.16
C ASP A 76 3.20 -8.55 -3.15
N ARG A 77 4.42 -8.03 -3.27
CA ARG A 77 4.89 -6.88 -2.45
C ARG A 77 4.07 -5.62 -2.70
N LEU A 78 3.75 -5.32 -3.95
CA LEU A 78 2.93 -4.14 -4.30
C LEU A 78 1.48 -4.33 -3.83
N LEU A 79 0.89 -5.51 -4.03
CA LEU A 79 -0.46 -5.82 -3.55
C LEU A 79 -0.57 -5.67 -2.04
N ALA A 80 0.44 -6.11 -1.28
CA ALA A 80 0.47 -5.93 0.17
C ALA A 80 0.40 -4.45 0.60
N ILE A 81 0.98 -3.52 -0.19
CA ILE A 81 0.88 -2.07 0.07
C ILE A 81 -0.55 -1.58 -0.24
N PHE A 82 -1.06 -1.90 -1.43
CA PHE A 82 -2.34 -1.38 -1.90
C PHE A 82 -3.51 -1.88 -1.06
N GLN A 83 -3.48 -3.14 -0.60
CA GLN A 83 -4.52 -3.69 0.24
C GLN A 83 -4.64 -2.98 1.60
N ILE A 84 -3.58 -2.35 2.10
CA ILE A 84 -3.67 -1.50 3.30
C ILE A 84 -4.56 -0.27 3.04
N GLY A 85 -4.70 0.16 1.78
CA GLY A 85 -5.63 1.23 1.40
C GLY A 85 -7.09 0.87 1.66
N HIS A 86 -7.51 -0.39 1.45
CA HIS A 86 -8.85 -0.84 1.86
C HIS A 86 -9.03 -0.73 3.37
N LEU A 87 -8.06 -1.25 4.12
CA LEU A 87 -8.10 -1.20 5.58
C LEU A 87 -8.16 0.24 6.09
N ALA A 88 -7.41 1.17 5.48
CA ALA A 88 -7.46 2.57 5.83
C ALA A 88 -8.85 3.17 5.58
N ALA A 89 -9.43 2.94 4.40
CA ALA A 89 -10.78 3.39 4.09
C ALA A 89 -11.84 2.81 5.06
N ASP A 90 -11.67 1.58 5.53
CA ASP A 90 -12.61 0.96 6.47
C ASP A 90 -12.44 1.43 7.92
N GLU A 91 -11.20 1.63 8.39
CA GLU A 91 -10.90 2.03 9.77
C GLU A 91 -11.36 3.46 10.08
N PHE A 92 -11.25 4.40 9.12
CA PHE A 92 -11.68 5.79 9.32
C PHE A 92 -13.20 6.01 9.20
N GLN A 93 -13.96 4.99 8.80
CA GLN A 93 -15.42 5.01 8.69
C GLN A 93 -16.13 4.45 9.95
N LYS A 94 -15.39 3.89 10.91
CA LYS A 94 -15.91 3.36 12.19
C LYS A 94 -16.06 4.45 13.25
#